data_AF-A0A4Q8QPX5-F1
#
_entry.id   AF-A0A4Q8QPX5-F1
#
_cell.length_a   1.000
_cell.length_b   1.000
_cell.length_c   1.000
_cell.angle_alpha   90.00
_cell.angle_beta   90.00
_cell.angle_gamma   90.00
#
_symmetry.space_group_name_H-M   'P 1'
#
loop_
_entity.id
_entity.type
_entity.pdbx_description
1 polymer ?
#
loop_
_entity_poly.entity_id
_entity_poly.type
_entity_poly.pdbx_seq_one_letter_code
_entity_poly.pdbx_strand_id
1 'polypeptide(L)'
;KVQPAPAIPVANGEVAPDGLGAYSRRAVQWIEGTYLTVRPSFGAKDAVYAYRTEIAWDDAVSSLIFREGERLDAAYTQFGEVAVPNQSGFVYLVTNRHGQHRLITVSRPRNTGEMYGIITTLLAGRGSLLTPIAAPIAFVPIKNIANPSVGRVSPEDENYALYREHLRRTVDEPFAIFLPG
;
A
#
# COMPACT_ATOMS: atom_id res chain seq x y z
N LYS A 1 23.71 -45.35 23.35
CA LYS A 1 23.92 -43.98 22.82
C LYS A 1 22.69 -43.62 22.01
N VAL A 2 21.83 -42.74 22.53
CA VAL A 2 20.64 -42.26 21.81
C VAL A 2 21.11 -41.20 20.82
N GLN A 3 20.81 -41.40 19.54
CA GLN A 3 21.11 -40.44 18.48
C GLN A 3 20.18 -39.22 18.67
N PRO A 4 20.70 -37.98 18.73
CA PRO A 4 19.83 -36.83 18.85
C PRO A 4 18.98 -36.70 17.58
N ALA A 5 17.70 -36.39 17.76
CA ALA A 5 16.80 -36.10 16.65
C ALA A 5 17.38 -34.96 15.79
N PRO A 6 17.21 -35.01 14.46
CA PRO A 6 17.69 -33.94 13.59
C PRO A 6 17.03 -32.63 14.03
N ALA A 7 17.86 -31.62 14.30
CA ALA A 7 17.37 -30.27 14.55
C ALA A 7 16.61 -29.82 13.29
N ILE A 8 15.33 -29.47 13.47
CA ILE A 8 14.57 -28.76 12.45
C ILE A 8 15.35 -27.46 12.22
N PRO A 9 15.81 -27.15 11.00
CA PRO A 9 16.45 -25.87 10.76
C PRO A 9 15.41 -24.82 11.13
N VAL A 10 15.74 -23.97 12.10
CA VAL A 10 15.03 -22.72 12.31
C VAL A 10 15.12 -22.03 10.95
N ALA A 11 14.02 -22.00 10.20
CA ALA A 11 13.96 -21.17 9.01
C ALA A 11 14.33 -19.77 9.52
N ASN A 12 15.45 -19.22 9.03
CA ASN A 12 15.87 -17.88 9.38
C ASN A 12 14.71 -16.96 8.97
N GLY A 13 13.81 -16.66 9.90
CA GLY A 13 12.53 -15.94 9.71
C GLY A 13 12.73 -14.48 9.38
N GLU A 14 13.79 -14.21 8.62
CA GLU A 14 14.22 -12.94 8.07
C GLU A 14 14.09 -12.93 6.55
N VAL A 15 13.64 -14.01 5.90
CA VAL A 15 13.47 -14.08 4.43
C VAL A 15 12.02 -14.37 4.07
N ALA A 16 11.48 -13.54 3.18
CA ALA A 16 10.11 -13.66 2.70
C ALA A 16 9.90 -14.87 1.78
N PRO A 17 8.66 -15.41 1.68
CA PRO A 17 8.32 -16.42 0.69
C PRO A 17 8.69 -16.03 -0.75
N ASP A 18 9.01 -17.02 -1.58
CA ASP A 18 9.39 -16.82 -2.98
C ASP A 18 8.35 -16.02 -3.78
N GLY A 19 7.06 -16.28 -3.52
CA GLY A 19 5.95 -15.57 -4.16
C GLY A 19 5.90 -14.07 -3.86
N LEU A 20 6.58 -13.61 -2.80
CA LEU A 20 6.70 -12.19 -2.43
C LEU A 20 8.02 -11.57 -2.88
N GLY A 21 8.91 -12.35 -3.51
CA GLY A 21 10.20 -11.88 -4.05
C GLY A 21 11.43 -12.30 -3.25
N ALA A 22 11.30 -13.20 -2.27
CA ALA A 22 12.42 -13.77 -1.50
C ALA A 22 13.37 -12.71 -0.88
N TYR A 23 12.84 -11.55 -0.51
CA TYR A 23 13.64 -10.48 0.08
C TYR A 23 13.97 -10.79 1.55
N SER A 24 15.11 -10.29 2.03
CA SER A 24 15.41 -10.33 3.46
C SER A 24 14.85 -9.11 4.19
N ARG A 25 14.48 -9.24 5.47
CA ARG A 25 14.00 -8.15 6.34
C ARG A 25 14.94 -6.96 6.29
N ARG A 26 16.25 -7.20 6.45
CA ARG A 26 17.28 -6.16 6.37
C ARG A 26 17.26 -5.42 5.03
N ALA A 27 17.01 -6.11 3.93
CA ALA A 27 17.00 -5.51 2.60
C ALA A 27 15.75 -4.64 2.34
N VAL A 28 14.70 -4.75 3.16
CA VAL A 28 13.43 -4.02 2.98
C VAL A 28 13.02 -3.17 4.18
N GLN A 29 13.84 -3.11 5.23
CA GLN A 29 13.58 -2.32 6.44
C GLN A 29 13.25 -0.85 6.15
N TRP A 30 13.80 -0.30 5.07
CA TRP A 30 13.57 1.07 4.61
C TRP A 30 12.15 1.32 4.04
N ILE A 31 11.35 0.28 3.83
CA ILE A 31 9.93 0.33 3.45
C ILE A 31 9.03 0.33 4.71
N GLU A 32 9.54 -0.13 5.86
CA GLU A 32 8.76 -0.14 7.10
C GLU A 32 8.45 1.29 7.56
N GLY A 33 7.22 1.51 8.03
CA GLY A 33 6.79 2.81 8.51
C GLY A 33 5.29 3.02 8.47
N THR A 34 4.89 4.20 8.94
CA THR A 34 3.51 4.69 8.81
C THR A 34 3.43 5.75 7.73
N TYR A 35 2.50 5.56 6.82
CA TYR A 35 2.25 6.42 5.67
C TYR A 35 0.84 6.98 5.75
N LEU A 36 0.68 8.23 5.32
CA LEU A 36 -0.58 8.73 4.84
C LEU A 36 -0.75 8.25 3.39
N THR A 37 -1.74 7.41 3.16
CA THR A 37 -2.12 6.97 1.83
C THR A 37 -3.18 7.93 1.26
N VAL A 38 -2.92 8.42 0.06
CA VAL A 38 -3.74 9.41 -0.62
C VAL A 38 -4.18 8.84 -1.97
N ARG A 39 -5.47 8.97 -2.32
CA ARG A 39 -6.03 8.66 -3.64
C ARG A 39 -7.21 9.57 -3.98
N PRO A 40 -7.64 9.67 -5.25
CA PRO A 40 -8.94 10.26 -5.57
C PRO A 40 -10.06 9.52 -4.85
N SER A 41 -11.08 10.24 -4.37
CA SER A 41 -12.30 9.64 -3.83
C SER A 41 -13.08 8.94 -4.94
N PHE A 42 -13.60 7.73 -4.66
CA PHE A 42 -14.47 7.02 -5.60
C PHE A 42 -15.95 7.39 -5.45
N GLY A 43 -16.34 7.97 -4.31
CA GLY A 43 -17.73 8.26 -3.98
C GLY A 43 -18.09 9.75 -3.98
N ALA A 44 -17.10 10.64 -4.14
CA ALA A 44 -17.32 12.08 -4.18
C ALA A 44 -16.41 12.72 -5.22
N LYS A 45 -17.02 13.43 -6.16
CA LYS A 45 -16.30 14.16 -7.21
C LYS A 45 -15.36 15.17 -6.57
N ASP A 46 -14.18 15.34 -7.16
CA ASP A 46 -13.15 16.31 -6.78
C ASP A 46 -12.57 16.14 -5.36
N ALA A 47 -13.10 15.26 -4.53
CA ALA A 47 -12.57 14.96 -3.21
C ALA A 47 -11.38 13.97 -3.27
N VAL A 48 -10.51 14.09 -2.29
CA VAL A 48 -9.46 13.12 -1.99
C VAL A 48 -9.96 12.16 -0.90
N TYR A 49 -9.48 10.92 -0.92
CA TYR A 49 -9.63 10.00 0.20
C TYR A 49 -8.25 9.69 0.77
N ALA A 50 -8.06 10.02 2.04
CA ALA A 50 -6.81 9.86 2.77
C ALA A 50 -7.01 8.90 3.96
N TYR A 51 -6.05 8.05 4.25
CA TYR A 51 -6.09 7.14 5.39
C TYR A 51 -4.69 6.68 5.77
N ARG A 52 -4.54 6.15 6.98
CA ARG A 52 -3.26 5.64 7.46
C ARG A 52 -3.00 4.26 6.88
N THR A 53 -1.78 4.01 6.40
CA THR A 53 -1.27 2.67 6.11
C THR A 53 0.02 2.44 6.89
N GLU A 54 0.05 1.38 7.67
CA GLU A 54 1.26 0.88 8.32
C GLU A 54 1.84 -0.26 7.50
N ILE A 55 3.15 -0.23 7.26
CA ILE A 55 3.92 -1.33 6.69
C ILE A 55 4.94 -1.77 7.74
N ALA A 56 4.93 -3.05 8.09
CA ALA A 56 5.82 -3.60 9.11
C ALA A 56 6.17 -5.05 8.81
N TRP A 57 7.32 -5.50 9.29
CA TRP A 57 7.67 -6.92 9.29
C TRP A 57 6.78 -7.70 10.26
N ASP A 58 6.29 -8.85 9.83
CA ASP A 58 5.58 -9.82 10.66
C ASP A 58 6.37 -11.12 10.73
N ASP A 59 6.89 -11.43 11.92
CA ASP A 59 7.73 -12.60 12.16
C ASP A 59 6.97 -13.92 11.95
N ALA A 60 5.64 -13.94 12.11
CA ALA A 60 4.84 -15.16 11.97
C ALA A 60 4.71 -15.61 10.52
N VAL A 61 4.69 -14.67 9.58
CA VAL A 61 4.66 -14.95 8.13
C VAL A 61 6.00 -14.69 7.45
N SER A 62 6.99 -14.17 8.21
CA SER A 62 8.33 -13.82 7.75
C SER A 62 8.32 -12.89 6.53
N SER A 63 7.45 -11.89 6.51
CA SER A 63 7.34 -10.94 5.39
C SER A 63 6.89 -9.57 5.87
N LEU A 64 7.01 -8.56 5.00
CA LEU A 64 6.33 -7.30 5.20
C LEU A 64 4.83 -7.48 4.96
N ILE A 65 4.04 -6.94 5.87
CA ILE A 65 2.59 -6.82 5.74
C ILE A 65 2.19 -5.36 5.83
N PHE A 66 0.99 -5.05 5.35
CA PHE A 66 0.41 -3.72 5.52
C PHE A 66 -0.95 -3.79 6.20
N ARG A 67 -1.30 -2.74 6.93
CA ARG A 67 -2.61 -2.56 7.56
C ARG A 67 -3.09 -1.13 7.36
N GLU A 68 -4.31 -0.96 6.85
CA GLU A 68 -4.96 0.33 6.75
C GLU A 68 -5.69 0.67 8.05
N GLY A 69 -5.76 1.95 8.42
CA GLY A 69 -6.47 2.44 9.59
C GLY A 69 -7.14 3.79 9.33
N GLU A 70 -7.91 4.27 10.32
CA GLU A 70 -8.53 5.61 10.30
C GLU A 70 -9.40 5.87 9.05
N ARG A 71 -10.01 4.82 8.53
CA ARG A 71 -10.98 4.95 7.46
C ARG A 71 -12.37 5.24 8.06
N LEU A 72 -13.12 6.14 7.41
CA LEU A 72 -14.52 6.42 7.77
C LEU A 72 -15.41 5.17 7.70
N ASP A 73 -14.97 4.14 6.97
CA ASP A 73 -15.63 2.86 6.74
C ASP A 73 -14.90 1.71 7.46
N ALA A 74 -14.65 1.83 8.77
CA ALA A 74 -13.83 0.92 9.60
C ALA A 74 -14.07 -0.60 9.40
N ALA A 75 -15.28 -0.99 8.97
CA ALA A 75 -15.64 -2.36 8.58
C ALA A 75 -14.83 -2.92 7.39
N TYR A 76 -14.18 -2.05 6.60
CA TYR A 76 -13.41 -2.39 5.41
C TYR A 76 -11.91 -2.13 5.55
N THR A 77 -11.40 -2.13 6.79
CA THR A 77 -9.96 -2.10 7.06
C THR A 77 -9.24 -3.15 6.21
N GLN A 78 -8.46 -2.69 5.22
CA GLN A 78 -7.71 -3.57 4.34
C GLN A 78 -6.37 -3.88 4.96
N PHE A 79 -5.92 -5.11 4.78
CA PHE A 79 -4.57 -5.53 5.10
C PHE A 79 -4.14 -6.61 4.13
N GLY A 80 -2.86 -6.94 4.14
CA GLY A 80 -2.32 -7.95 3.25
C GLY A 80 -0.82 -7.99 3.29
N GLU A 81 -0.24 -8.60 2.27
CA GLU A 81 1.19 -8.84 2.16
C GLU A 81 1.83 -7.81 1.24
N VAL A 82 3.12 -7.57 1.45
CA VAL A 82 3.93 -6.69 0.61
C VAL A 82 4.95 -7.54 -0.15
N ALA A 83 4.87 -7.52 -1.48
CA ALA A 83 5.85 -8.14 -2.36
C ALA A 83 6.88 -7.11 -2.84
N VAL A 84 8.15 -7.49 -2.81
CA VAL A 84 9.29 -6.64 -3.19
C VAL A 84 10.23 -7.47 -4.07
N PRO A 85 9.88 -7.70 -5.35
CA PRO A 85 10.76 -8.40 -6.26
C PRO A 85 12.02 -7.57 -6.56
N ASN A 86 13.16 -8.25 -6.66
CA ASN A 86 14.46 -7.62 -6.93
C ASN A 86 14.53 -6.95 -8.31
N GLN A 87 13.81 -7.48 -9.31
CA GLN A 87 13.93 -7.10 -10.72
C GLN A 87 13.08 -5.92 -11.18
N SER A 88 11.96 -5.58 -10.50
CA SER A 88 11.01 -4.60 -11.07
C SER A 88 11.24 -3.16 -10.62
N GLY A 89 11.87 -2.93 -9.46
CA GLY A 89 11.96 -1.59 -8.89
C GLY A 89 10.62 -1.06 -8.32
N PHE A 90 9.63 -1.94 -8.14
CA PHE A 90 8.33 -1.63 -7.56
C PHE A 90 8.06 -2.45 -6.30
N VAL A 91 7.16 -1.92 -5.48
CA VAL A 91 6.60 -2.54 -4.28
C VAL A 91 5.13 -2.80 -4.56
N TYR A 92 4.65 -4.00 -4.20
CA TYR A 92 3.27 -4.41 -4.42
C TYR A 92 2.60 -4.66 -3.08
N LEU A 93 1.46 -4.03 -2.82
CA LEU A 93 0.63 -4.33 -1.66
C LEU A 93 -0.56 -5.14 -2.16
N VAL A 94 -0.67 -6.38 -1.69
CA VAL A 94 -1.64 -7.35 -2.16
C VAL A 94 -2.60 -7.70 -1.03
N THR A 95 -3.86 -7.34 -1.18
CA THR A 95 -4.93 -7.91 -0.36
C THR A 95 -5.56 -9.07 -1.11
N ASN A 96 -5.72 -10.20 -0.43
CA ASN A 96 -6.56 -11.31 -0.86
C ASN A 96 -7.50 -11.70 0.29
N ARG A 97 -8.78 -11.34 0.17
CA ARG A 97 -9.80 -11.60 1.18
C ARG A 97 -10.97 -12.33 0.54
N HIS A 98 -11.15 -13.59 0.93
CA HIS A 98 -12.21 -14.45 0.38
C HIS A 98 -12.15 -14.56 -1.16
N GLY A 99 -10.95 -14.51 -1.75
CA GLY A 99 -10.72 -14.52 -3.20
C GLY A 99 -10.92 -13.16 -3.89
N GLN A 100 -11.32 -12.11 -3.16
CA GLN A 100 -11.35 -10.75 -3.66
C GLN A 100 -9.97 -10.11 -3.53
N HIS A 101 -9.47 -9.61 -4.67
CA HIS A 101 -8.16 -8.97 -4.74
C HIS A 101 -8.24 -7.44 -4.79
N ARG A 102 -7.28 -6.82 -4.11
CA ARG A 102 -6.87 -5.44 -4.36
C ARG A 102 -5.35 -5.44 -4.53
N LEU A 103 -4.90 -4.75 -5.57
CA LEU A 103 -3.48 -4.59 -5.87
C LEU A 103 -3.12 -3.11 -5.86
N ILE A 104 -2.05 -2.77 -5.17
CA ILE A 104 -1.39 -1.48 -5.28
C ILE A 104 0.02 -1.75 -5.78
N THR A 105 0.41 -1.06 -6.84
CA THR A 105 1.78 -1.10 -7.37
C THR A 105 2.35 0.30 -7.25
N VAL A 106 3.41 0.47 -6.45
CA VAL A 106 4.06 1.76 -6.22
C VAL A 106 5.56 1.66 -6.42
N SER A 107 6.19 2.78 -6.76
CA SER A 107 7.64 2.89 -6.83
C SER A 107 8.29 2.51 -5.51
N ARG A 108 9.58 2.20 -5.54
CA ARG A 108 10.40 2.25 -4.32
C ARG A 108 10.31 3.66 -3.68
N PRO A 109 10.32 3.75 -2.33
CA PRO A 109 10.45 5.02 -1.61
C PRO A 109 11.54 5.92 -2.17
N ARG A 110 11.22 7.19 -2.38
CA ARG A 110 12.20 8.22 -2.76
C ARG A 110 13.01 8.68 -1.55
N ASN A 111 13.93 9.62 -1.74
CA ASN A 111 14.78 10.18 -0.67
C ASN A 111 13.98 10.70 0.53
N THR A 112 12.81 11.27 0.28
CA THR A 112 11.87 11.79 1.29
C THR A 112 10.86 10.75 1.77
N GLY A 113 10.91 9.54 1.22
CA GLY A 113 10.16 8.35 1.62
C GLY A 113 8.83 8.15 0.90
N GLU A 114 8.42 9.04 -0.01
CA GLU A 114 7.15 8.84 -0.73
C GLU A 114 7.24 7.72 -1.77
N MET A 115 6.13 7.02 -1.95
CA MET A 115 5.93 6.04 -3.02
C MET A 115 4.71 6.45 -3.84
N TYR A 116 4.81 6.35 -5.15
CA TYR A 116 3.76 6.74 -6.09
C TYR A 116 3.44 5.60 -7.03
N GLY A 117 2.18 5.48 -7.45
CA GLY A 117 1.80 4.50 -8.46
C GLY A 117 0.30 4.33 -8.59
N ILE A 118 -0.16 3.09 -8.77
CA ILE A 118 -1.53 2.77 -9.13
C ILE A 118 -2.17 1.83 -8.12
N ILE A 119 -3.43 2.08 -7.80
CA ILE A 119 -4.32 1.13 -7.13
C ILE A 119 -5.28 0.55 -8.17
N THR A 120 -5.47 -0.76 -8.13
CA THR A 120 -6.49 -1.49 -8.89
C THR A 120 -7.37 -2.28 -7.92
N THR A 121 -8.67 -2.06 -7.98
CA THR A 121 -9.64 -2.64 -7.04
C THR A 121 -11.04 -2.70 -7.65
N LEU A 122 -12.02 -3.07 -6.85
CA LEU A 122 -13.44 -3.09 -7.21
C LEU A 122 -14.17 -1.94 -6.52
N LEU A 123 -14.89 -1.15 -7.31
CA LEU A 123 -15.81 -0.13 -6.81
C LEU A 123 -17.20 -0.76 -6.63
N ALA A 124 -17.75 -0.65 -5.43
CA ALA A 124 -19.15 -0.96 -5.17
C ALA A 124 -20.05 0.05 -5.90
N GLY A 125 -20.84 -0.43 -6.85
CA GLY A 125 -21.82 0.35 -7.60
C GLY A 125 -23.22 0.25 -7.00
N ARG A 126 -24.23 0.55 -7.83
CA ARG A 126 -25.64 0.30 -7.47
C ARG A 126 -25.93 -1.21 -7.53
N GLY A 127 -26.68 -1.71 -6.54
CA GLY A 127 -27.01 -3.13 -6.43
C GLY A 127 -25.79 -3.99 -6.04
N SER A 128 -25.76 -5.24 -6.51
CA SER A 128 -24.65 -6.18 -6.25
C SER A 128 -23.50 -6.08 -7.27
N LEU A 129 -23.40 -4.96 -7.99
CA LEU A 129 -22.40 -4.77 -9.03
C LEU A 129 -21.09 -4.25 -8.44
N LEU A 130 -20.01 -4.95 -8.75
CA LEU A 130 -18.63 -4.53 -8.51
C LEU A 130 -17.98 -4.18 -9.85
N THR A 131 -17.54 -2.95 -10.00
CA THR A 131 -16.89 -2.47 -11.22
C THR A 131 -15.39 -2.37 -11.01
N PRO A 132 -14.55 -3.01 -11.84
CA PRO A 132 -13.11 -2.79 -11.82
C PRO A 132 -12.77 -1.31 -11.99
N ILE A 133 -11.90 -0.80 -11.12
CA ILE A 133 -11.44 0.58 -11.15
C ILE A 133 -9.95 0.64 -10.87
N ALA A 134 -9.28 1.61 -11.51
CA ALA A 134 -7.92 1.97 -11.20
C ALA A 134 -7.78 3.48 -10.98
N ALA A 135 -6.84 3.89 -10.13
CA ALA A 135 -6.58 5.29 -9.84
C ALA A 135 -5.13 5.53 -9.41
N PRO A 136 -4.60 6.76 -9.53
CA PRO A 136 -3.34 7.12 -8.90
C PRO A 136 -3.44 7.01 -7.37
N ILE A 137 -2.34 6.62 -6.75
CA ILE A 137 -2.20 6.50 -5.30
C ILE A 137 -0.81 6.94 -4.87
N ALA A 138 -0.73 7.61 -3.72
CA ALA A 138 0.52 8.02 -3.10
C ALA A 138 0.60 7.54 -1.66
N PHE A 139 1.79 7.14 -1.22
CA PHE A 139 2.12 6.86 0.17
C PHE A 139 3.12 7.92 0.59
N VAL A 140 2.73 8.79 1.50
CA VAL A 140 3.57 9.87 2.01
C VAL A 140 3.90 9.53 3.46
N PRO A 141 5.18 9.49 3.89
CA PRO A 141 5.50 9.23 5.29
C PRO A 141 4.71 10.19 6.19
N ILE A 142 3.96 9.65 7.15
CA ILE A 142 2.96 10.45 7.88
C ILE A 142 3.60 11.63 8.63
N LYS A 143 4.85 11.45 9.07
CA LYS A 143 5.68 12.48 9.72
C LYS A 143 5.98 13.70 8.83
N ASN A 144 5.83 13.58 7.52
CA ASN A 144 6.06 14.67 6.57
C ASN A 144 4.84 15.60 6.45
N ILE A 145 3.69 15.22 7.02
CA ILE A 145 2.45 16.01 6.99
C ILE A 145 2.14 16.49 8.40
N ALA A 146 2.19 17.81 8.62
CA ALA A 146 1.71 18.39 9.87
C ALA A 146 0.18 18.28 9.92
N ASN A 147 -0.37 17.77 11.02
CA ASN A 147 -1.83 17.61 11.24
C ASN A 147 -2.58 16.99 10.05
N PRO A 148 -2.32 15.72 9.70
CA PRO A 148 -2.90 15.10 8.52
C PRO A 148 -4.43 14.97 8.62
N SER A 149 -5.14 15.43 7.59
CA SER A 149 -6.57 15.16 7.40
C SER A 149 -6.78 13.73 6.89
N VAL A 150 -7.64 12.96 7.56
CA VAL A 150 -7.99 11.59 7.18
C VAL A 150 -9.47 11.47 6.80
N GLY A 151 -9.82 10.43 6.06
CA GLY A 151 -11.14 10.23 5.50
C GLY A 151 -11.34 10.98 4.18
N ARG A 152 -12.53 11.55 3.99
CA ARG A 152 -12.86 12.33 2.80
C ARG A 152 -12.41 13.77 2.99
N VAL A 153 -11.50 14.20 2.14
CA VAL A 153 -10.89 15.53 2.14
C VAL A 153 -11.49 16.33 0.99
N SER A 154 -12.26 17.36 1.31
CA SER A 154 -12.91 18.23 0.32
C SER A 154 -11.97 19.36 -0.12
N PRO A 155 -12.29 20.09 -1.22
CA PRO A 155 -11.49 21.22 -1.68
C PRO A 155 -11.24 22.33 -0.65
N GLU A 156 -12.09 22.43 0.37
CA GLU A 156 -12.00 23.43 1.44
C GLU A 156 -11.06 23.03 2.59
N ASP A 157 -10.60 21.78 2.62
CA ASP A 157 -9.67 21.27 3.64
C ASP A 157 -8.26 21.84 3.44
N GLU A 158 -7.57 22.18 4.53
CA GLU A 158 -6.22 22.77 4.49
C GLU A 158 -5.18 21.88 3.80
N ASN A 159 -5.33 20.57 3.90
CA ASN A 159 -4.41 19.59 3.32
C ASN A 159 -4.76 19.22 1.87
N TYR A 160 -5.90 19.68 1.35
CA TYR A 160 -6.41 19.27 0.04
C TYR A 160 -5.42 19.56 -1.10
N ALA A 161 -4.90 20.78 -1.15
CA ALA A 161 -3.98 21.20 -2.22
C ALA A 161 -2.70 20.34 -2.22
N LEU A 162 -2.16 20.05 -1.03
CA LEU A 162 -0.97 19.21 -0.87
C LEU A 162 -1.24 17.77 -1.34
N TYR A 163 -2.38 17.20 -0.96
CA TYR A 163 -2.74 15.83 -1.36
C TYR A 163 -2.98 15.71 -2.86
N ARG A 164 -3.64 16.71 -3.46
CA ARG A 164 -3.83 16.78 -4.91
C ARG A 164 -2.50 16.86 -5.64
N GLU A 165 -1.52 17.58 -5.10
CA GLU A 165 -0.18 17.64 -5.68
C GLU A 165 0.50 16.26 -5.70
N HIS A 166 0.48 15.50 -4.59
CA HIS A 166 1.00 14.13 -4.57
C HIS A 166 0.33 13.22 -5.62
N LEU A 167 -0.97 13.35 -5.82
CA LEU A 167 -1.69 12.58 -6.83
C LEU A 167 -1.32 13.01 -8.26
N ARG A 168 -1.18 14.32 -8.50
CA ARG A 168 -0.78 14.85 -9.80
C ARG A 168 0.60 14.33 -10.20
N ARG A 169 1.56 14.36 -9.28
CA ARG A 169 2.92 13.84 -9.48
C ARG A 169 2.97 12.39 -9.91
N THR A 170 2.02 11.58 -9.46
CA THR A 170 1.93 10.15 -9.85
C THR A 170 1.82 9.99 -11.37
N VAL A 171 1.11 10.92 -12.03
CA VAL A 171 0.90 10.91 -13.48
C VAL A 171 1.98 11.74 -14.21
N ASP A 172 2.36 12.89 -13.64
CA ASP A 172 3.28 13.82 -14.29
C ASP A 172 4.76 13.37 -14.23
N GLU A 173 5.17 12.69 -13.17
CA GLU A 173 6.52 12.12 -13.01
C GLU A 173 6.44 10.60 -13.21
N PRO A 174 6.46 10.06 -14.44
CA PRO A 174 5.86 8.79 -14.91
C PRO A 174 5.87 7.57 -13.96
N PHE A 175 5.22 7.67 -12.79
CA PHE A 175 5.07 6.60 -11.80
C PHE A 175 3.87 5.71 -12.16
N ALA A 176 2.91 6.26 -12.91
CA ALA A 176 1.85 5.53 -13.57
C ALA A 176 1.48 6.22 -14.89
N ILE A 177 1.16 5.42 -15.91
CA ILE A 177 0.66 5.91 -17.20
C ILE A 177 -0.76 5.36 -17.39
N PHE A 178 -1.72 6.26 -17.62
CA PHE A 178 -3.09 5.91 -17.95
C PHE A 178 -3.30 6.19 -19.44
N LEU A 179 -3.46 5.13 -20.23
CA LEU A 179 -3.67 5.26 -21.67
C LEU A 179 -5.12 5.63 -21.97
N PRO A 180 -5.37 6.56 -22.91
CA PRO A 180 -6.69 6.70 -23.49
C PRO A 180 -7.06 5.44 -24.28
N GLY A 181 -8.33 5.05 -24.25
CA GLY A 181 -8.89 3.96 -25.05
C GLY A 181 -9.31 4.39 -26.43
#